data_AF-A0A3M3X8I6-F1
#
_entry.id   AF-A0A3M3X8I6-F1
#
_cell.length_a   1.000
_cell.length_b   1.000
_cell.length_c   1.000
_cell.angle_alpha   90.00
_cell.angle_beta   90.00
_cell.angle_gamma   90.00
#
_symmetry.space_group_name_H-M   'P 1'
#
loop_
_entity.id
_entity.type
_entity.pdbx_description
1 polymer ?
#
loop_
_entity_poly.entity_id
_entity_poly.type
_entity_poly.pdbx_seq_one_letter_code
_entity_poly.pdbx_strand_id
1 'polypeptide(L)'
;MATAPLQQPGNVVVMLDAHCTFERYVGQGLDIYWGAYLGTPDEILVAGRLDDVCEQIKRLRSEARERKGWIMDTYLLRKPA
;
A
#
# COMPACT_ATOMS: atom_id res chain seq x y z
N MET A 1 8.88 10.79 -10.50
CA MET A 1 9.64 9.53 -10.34
C MET A 1 10.64 9.73 -9.23
N ALA A 2 10.53 9.01 -8.11
CA ALA A 2 11.53 9.06 -7.05
C ALA A 2 12.71 8.16 -7.43
N THR A 3 13.85 8.75 -7.73
CA THR A 3 15.06 8.10 -8.27
C THR A 3 16.24 8.05 -7.28
N ALA A 4 16.01 8.28 -5.99
CA ALA A 4 17.02 8.12 -4.96
C ALA A 4 16.82 6.81 -4.19
N PRO A 5 17.88 6.02 -3.90
CA PRO A 5 17.77 4.94 -2.93
C PRO A 5 17.40 5.56 -1.58
N LEU A 6 16.27 5.13 -1.03
CA LEU A 6 15.83 5.55 0.30
C LEU A 6 16.94 5.18 1.30
N GLN A 7 17.61 6.20 1.84
CA GLN A 7 18.55 6.04 2.95
C GLN A 7 17.72 5.56 4.16
N GLN A 8 17.72 4.24 4.38
CA GLN A 8 16.58 3.48 4.94
C GLN A 8 15.92 4.15 6.15
N PRO A 9 14.85 4.92 5.95
CA PRO A 9 13.99 5.28 7.06
C PRO A 9 13.27 3.99 7.45
N GLY A 10 13.21 3.66 8.74
CA GLY A 10 12.46 2.47 9.21
C GLY A 10 10.97 2.50 8.84
N ASN A 11 10.48 3.64 8.34
CA ASN A 11 9.09 3.94 8.00
C ASN A 11 9.03 4.81 6.73
N VAL A 12 8.30 4.37 5.71
CA VAL A 12 8.11 5.09 4.44
C VAL A 12 6.64 5.20 4.13
N VAL A 13 6.11 6.41 4.01
CA VAL A 13 4.73 6.65 3.55
C VAL A 13 4.76 6.96 2.06
N VAL A 14 3.87 6.31 1.31
CA VAL A 14 3.74 6.49 -0.14
C VAL A 14 2.38 7.07 -0.46
N MET A 15 2.38 8.09 -1.32
CA MET A 15 1.20 8.76 -1.83
C MET A 15 1.27 8.80 -3.37
N LEU A 16 0.12 8.91 -4.02
CA LEU A 16 -0.01 9.02 -5.48
C LEU A 16 0.58 7.82 -6.26
N ASP A 17 0.49 6.62 -5.69
CA ASP A 17 0.92 5.38 -6.35
C ASP A 17 -0.24 4.72 -7.10
N ALA A 18 -0.17 4.78 -8.43
CA ALA A 18 -1.20 4.17 -9.27
C ALA A 18 -1.02 2.65 -9.47
N HIS A 19 0.14 2.09 -9.11
CA HIS A 19 0.63 0.80 -9.63
C HIS A 19 0.99 -0.24 -8.56
N CYS A 20 0.63 -0.03 -7.29
CA CYS A 20 0.98 -0.96 -6.22
C CYS A 20 2.50 -1.21 -6.15
N THR A 21 3.30 -0.15 -6.18
CA THR A 21 4.77 -0.18 -6.17
C THR A 21 5.32 -0.96 -4.96
N PHE A 22 4.55 -1.10 -3.88
CA PHE A 22 4.87 -1.97 -2.75
C PHE A 22 5.15 -3.43 -3.14
N GLU A 23 4.58 -3.94 -4.24
CA GLU A 23 4.78 -5.34 -4.70
C GLU A 23 6.26 -5.68 -4.92
N ARG A 24 7.07 -4.68 -5.29
CA ARG A 24 8.52 -4.84 -5.51
C ARG A 24 9.30 -5.14 -4.23
N TYR A 25 8.67 -4.97 -3.07
CA TYR A 25 9.28 -5.15 -1.76
C TYR A 25 8.82 -6.43 -1.04
N VAL A 26 8.00 -7.26 -1.69
CA VAL A 26 7.70 -8.62 -1.20
C VAL A 26 9.00 -9.41 -1.01
N GLY A 27 9.08 -10.20 0.05
CA GLY A 27 10.25 -10.97 0.46
C GLY A 27 11.29 -10.17 1.24
N GLN A 28 11.06 -8.88 1.50
CA GLN A 28 12.00 -8.04 2.25
C GLN A 28 11.68 -7.93 3.75
N GLY A 29 10.67 -8.70 4.22
CA GLY A 29 10.27 -8.71 5.63
C GLY A 29 9.72 -7.37 6.11
N LEU A 30 8.89 -6.72 5.28
CA LEU A 30 8.23 -5.46 5.62
C LEU A 30 6.79 -5.69 6.07
N ASP A 31 6.33 -4.83 6.98
CA ASP A 31 4.91 -4.65 7.26
C ASP A 31 4.36 -3.51 6.38
N ILE A 32 3.11 -3.68 5.95
CA ILE A 32 2.36 -2.65 5.23
C ILE A 32 1.11 -2.28 6.01
N TYR A 33 0.78 -0.99 6.01
CA TYR A 33 -0.48 -0.44 6.50
C TYR A 33 -1.08 0.36 5.34
N TRP A 34 -1.99 -0.27 4.61
CA TRP A 34 -2.61 0.28 3.41
C TRP A 34 -4.03 0.74 3.70
N GLY A 35 -4.42 1.85 3.10
CA GLY A 35 -5.77 2.38 3.20
C GLY A 35 -6.24 3.04 1.91
N ALA A 36 -7.51 2.81 1.55
CA ALA A 36 -8.19 3.52 0.47
C ALA A 36 -9.40 4.30 1.00
N TYR A 37 -9.68 5.44 0.37
CA TYR A 37 -10.80 6.33 0.75
C TYR A 37 -10.81 6.73 2.22
N LEU A 38 -9.63 6.93 2.80
CA LEU A 38 -9.46 7.23 4.22
C LEU A 38 -10.32 8.42 4.66
N GLY A 39 -11.01 8.27 5.80
CA GLY A 39 -11.90 9.28 6.35
C GLY A 39 -13.28 9.38 5.67
N THR A 40 -13.63 8.46 4.77
CA THR A 40 -14.95 8.38 4.14
C THR A 40 -15.71 7.12 4.59
N PRO A 41 -17.03 7.03 4.37
CA PRO A 41 -17.80 5.81 4.67
C PRO A 41 -17.37 4.56 3.90
N ASP A 42 -16.62 4.73 2.81
CA ASP A 42 -16.12 3.64 1.96
C ASP A 42 -14.68 3.24 2.29
N GLU A 43 -14.18 3.61 3.47
CA GLU A 43 -12.84 3.30 3.91
C GLU A 43 -12.54 1.79 3.84
N ILE A 44 -11.38 1.46 3.27
CA ILE A 44 -10.89 0.08 3.21
C ILE A 44 -9.50 0.06 3.84
N LEU A 45 -9.29 -0.79 4.84
CA LEU A 45 -8.03 -0.92 5.55
C LEU A 45 -7.49 -2.34 5.42
N VAL A 46 -6.19 -2.45 5.17
CA VAL A 46 -5.46 -3.72 5.20
C VAL A 46 -4.11 -3.48 5.86
N ALA A 47 -3.76 -4.31 6.84
CA ALA A 47 -2.45 -4.27 7.49
C ALA A 47 -1.93 -5.67 7.76
N GLY A 48 -0.61 -5.82 7.71
CA GLY A 48 0.08 -7.08 7.99
C GLY A 48 1.43 -7.15 7.31
N ARG A 49 2.06 -8.32 7.36
CA ARG A 49 3.26 -8.58 6.57
C ARG A 49 2.93 -8.42 5.11
N LEU A 50 3.76 -7.68 4.39
CA LEU A 50 3.58 -7.43 2.96
C LEU A 50 3.47 -8.75 2.18
N ASP A 51 4.25 -9.76 2.57
CA ASP A 51 4.22 -11.10 1.98
C ASP A 51 2.84 -11.77 2.05
N ASP A 52 2.09 -11.49 3.11
CA ASP A 52 0.82 -12.15 3.40
C ASP A 52 -0.37 -11.39 2.78
N VAL A 53 -0.28 -10.06 2.70
CA VAL A 53 -1.43 -9.20 2.34
C VAL A 53 -1.31 -8.52 0.96
N CYS A 54 -0.20 -8.67 0.24
CA CYS A 54 0.01 -8.03 -1.06
C CYS A 54 -1.11 -8.33 -2.07
N GLU A 55 -1.44 -9.62 -2.28
CA GLU A 55 -2.49 -10.01 -3.23
C GLU A 55 -3.89 -9.58 -2.78
N GLN A 56 -4.15 -9.56 -1.46
CA GLN A 56 -5.41 -9.04 -0.92
C GLN A 56 -5.57 -7.55 -1.25
N ILE A 57 -4.52 -6.74 -1.07
CA ILE A 57 -4.56 -5.31 -1.38
C ILE A 57 -4.80 -5.10 -2.87
N LYS A 58 -4.07 -5.81 -3.75
CA LYS A 58 -4.23 -5.71 -5.21
C LYS A 58 -5.66 -6.01 -5.64
N ARG A 59 -6.26 -7.09 -5.11
CA ARG A 59 -7.66 -7.45 -5.37
C ARG A 59 -8.62 -6.35 -4.91
N LEU A 60 -8.56 -5.95 -3.65
CA LEU A 60 -9.46 -4.93 -3.09
C LEU A 60 -9.36 -3.61 -3.86
N ARG A 61 -8.15 -3.22 -4.26
CA ARG A 61 -7.91 -2.02 -5.06
C ARG A 61 -8.56 -2.11 -6.45
N SER A 62 -8.45 -3.25 -7.13
CA SER A 62 -9.12 -3.47 -8.43
C SER A 62 -10.63 -3.39 -8.29
N GLU A 63 -11.19 -4.15 -7.36
CA GLU A 63 -12.65 -4.18 -7.14
C GLU A 63 -13.20 -2.80 -6.77
N ALA A 64 -12.50 -2.06 -5.91
CA ALA A 64 -12.89 -0.71 -5.53
C ALA A 64 -12.86 0.27 -6.73
N ARG A 65 -11.82 0.18 -7.56
CA ARG A 65 -11.71 0.99 -8.77
C ARG A 65 -12.77 0.64 -9.80
N GLU A 66 -13.09 -0.64 -9.98
CA GLU A 66 -14.15 -1.11 -10.87
C GLU A 66 -15.52 -0.61 -10.42
N ARG A 67 -15.82 -0.67 -9.12
CA ARG A 67 -17.11 -0.20 -8.56
C ARG A 67 -17.30 1.31 -8.67
N LYS A 68 -16.24 2.11 -8.49
CA LYS A 68 -16.35 3.58 -8.35
C LYS A 68 -15.82 4.37 -9.55
N GLY A 69 -15.08 3.74 -10.45
CA GLY A 69 -14.39 4.38 -11.58
C GLY A 69 -13.07 5.08 -11.19
N TRP A 70 -12.79 5.24 -9.90
CA TRP A 70 -11.57 5.86 -9.37
C TRP A 70 -11.17 5.20 -8.06
N ILE A 71 -9.90 5.35 -7.67
CA ILE A 71 -9.40 4.98 -6.35
C ILE A 71 -8.26 5.91 -5.96
N MET A 72 -8.23 6.28 -4.67
CA MET A 72 -7.07 6.91 -4.05
C MET A 72 -6.72 6.11 -2.80
N ASP A 73 -5.48 5.63 -2.79
CA ASP A 73 -4.90 4.88 -1.70
C ASP A 73 -3.56 5.48 -1.26
N THR A 74 -3.19 5.17 -0.03
CA THR A 74 -1.89 5.48 0.57
C THR A 74 -1.47 4.33 1.47
N TYR A 75 -0.18 4.20 1.71
CA TYR A 75 0.32 3.16 2.59
C TYR A 75 1.62 3.55 3.29
N LEU A 76 1.81 2.98 4.47
CA LEU A 76 3.08 2.96 5.19
C LEU A 76 3.74 1.60 4.99
N LEU A 77 5.01 1.60 4.57
CA LEU A 77 5.92 0.46 4.68
C LEU A 77 6.82 0.64 5.89
N ARG A 78 6.95 -0.41 6.70
CA ARG A 78 7.72 -0.39 7.94
C ARG A 78 8.54 -1.67 8.07
N LYS A 79 9.76 -1.57 8.60
CA LYS A 79 10.46 -2.76 9.11
C LYS A 79 9.88 -3.17 10.47
N PRO A 80 9.54 -4.46 10.68
CA PRO A 80 9.18 -4.96 12.00
C PRO A 80 10.31 -4.63 13.00
N ALA A 81 9.93 -4.36 14.26
CA ALA A 81 10.88 -4.07 15.33
C ALA A 81 11.72 -5.30 15.70
#